data_AF-A0AAU9LQM0-F1
#
_entry.id   AF-A0AAU9LQM0-F1
#
_cell.length_a   1.000
_cell.length_b   1.000
_cell.length_c   1.000
_cell.angle_alpha   90.00
_cell.angle_beta   90.00
_cell.angle_gamma   90.00
#
_symmetry.space_group_name_H-M   'P 1'
#
loop_
_entity.id
_entity.type
_entity.pdbx_description
1 polymer ?
#
loop_
_entity_poly.entity_id
_entity_poly.type
_entity_poly.pdbx_seq_one_letter_code
_entity_poly.pdbx_strand_id
1 'polypeptide(L)'
;MLAGAIGSIMIYPGPYFEAISSYPLPASIVNSDQASIIADYLESTENAIAVIMKSEDINNVSTPYVASFSSRGPNPTNKNILKPDLTARGVRILAACGIAAYIKTFNPKWSPAAIKSALMTTASVMNGETDAEFAYGAGYLNPLAAMKPGLIYDAFEIDYTLKHKDNVAELAKD
;
A
#
# COMPACT_ATOMS: atom_id res chain seq x y z
N MET A 1 9.58 -25.98 -11.84
CA MET A 1 9.28 -27.28 -11.20
C MET A 1 9.29 -28.35 -12.27
N LEU A 2 10.28 -29.25 -12.24
CA LEU A 2 10.57 -30.24 -13.29
C LEU A 2 10.64 -31.68 -12.73
N ALA A 3 10.12 -31.91 -11.51
CA ALA A 3 10.37 -33.12 -10.72
C ALA A 3 9.14 -34.02 -10.48
N GLY A 4 8.01 -33.80 -11.17
CA GLY A 4 6.82 -34.66 -11.03
C GLY A 4 6.06 -34.56 -9.70
N ALA A 5 6.37 -33.56 -8.87
CA ALA A 5 5.69 -33.34 -7.59
C ALA A 5 4.20 -32.98 -7.77
N ILE A 6 3.35 -33.50 -6.86
CA ILE A 6 1.90 -33.27 -6.85
C ILE A 6 1.46 -32.07 -5.99
N GLY A 7 2.38 -31.50 -5.20
CA GLY A 7 2.15 -30.39 -4.29
C GLY A 7 3.46 -29.85 -3.71
N SER A 8 3.42 -28.70 -3.05
CA SER A 8 4.62 -28.09 -2.44
C SER A 8 4.32 -27.31 -1.16
N ILE A 9 5.09 -27.56 -0.11
CA ILE A 9 5.11 -26.70 1.09
C ILE A 9 6.42 -25.91 1.05
N MET A 10 6.31 -24.59 1.08
CA MET A 10 7.46 -23.67 1.00
C MET A 10 7.62 -22.93 2.31
N ILE A 11 8.86 -22.70 2.72
CA ILE A 11 9.16 -21.93 3.93
C ILE A 11 9.45 -20.50 3.53
N TYR A 12 8.77 -19.54 4.17
CA TYR A 12 9.13 -18.14 4.07
C TYR A 12 9.59 -17.64 5.45
N PRO A 13 10.87 -17.30 5.61
CA PRO A 13 11.43 -16.91 6.90
C PRO A 13 11.06 -15.46 7.30
N GLY A 14 10.37 -14.72 6.44
CA GLY A 14 9.97 -13.33 6.72
C GLY A 14 8.68 -13.24 7.56
N PRO A 15 8.52 -12.18 8.37
CA PRO A 15 7.37 -11.99 9.26
C PRO A 15 6.02 -11.73 8.57
N TYR A 16 6.01 -11.72 7.23
CA TYR A 16 5.00 -11.04 6.44
C TYR A 16 4.57 -11.90 5.22
N PHE A 17 3.47 -12.63 5.37
CA PHE A 17 2.77 -13.36 4.28
C PHE A 17 1.84 -12.44 3.48
N GLU A 18 2.35 -11.28 3.09
CA GLU A 18 1.52 -10.17 2.63
C GLU A 18 1.15 -10.28 1.14
N ALA A 19 1.91 -11.07 0.38
CA ALA A 19 1.68 -11.31 -1.03
C ALA A 19 1.38 -12.80 -1.26
N ILE A 20 0.12 -13.09 -1.56
CA ILE A 20 -0.29 -14.43 -1.96
C ILE A 20 0.02 -14.60 -3.45
N SER A 21 0.77 -15.65 -3.77
CA SER A 21 1.04 -16.05 -5.16
C SER A 21 0.23 -17.29 -5.51
N SER A 22 -0.29 -17.32 -6.74
CA SER A 22 -0.90 -18.54 -7.28
C SER A 22 0.18 -19.42 -7.88
N TYR A 23 0.13 -20.71 -7.55
CA TYR A 23 1.06 -21.72 -8.07
C TYR A 23 0.31 -22.69 -9.00
N PRO A 24 0.98 -23.29 -10.01
CA PRO A 24 0.35 -24.21 -10.95
C PRO A 24 -0.04 -25.57 -10.33
N LEU A 25 0.30 -25.78 -9.05
CA LEU A 25 0.00 -26.98 -8.28
C LEU A 25 -0.35 -26.58 -6.83
N PRO A 26 -1.04 -27.44 -6.06
CA PRO A 26 -1.38 -27.16 -4.67
C PRO A 26 -0.13 -26.78 -3.87
N ALA A 27 -0.11 -25.56 -3.33
CA ALA A 27 1.04 -25.08 -2.58
C ALA A 27 0.60 -24.26 -1.38
N SER A 28 1.35 -24.39 -0.29
CA SER A 28 1.19 -23.58 0.91
C SER A 28 2.55 -23.04 1.35
N ILE A 29 2.56 -21.78 1.80
CA ILE A 29 3.75 -21.15 2.35
C ILE A 29 3.56 -21.12 3.87
N VAL A 30 4.57 -21.57 4.61
CA VAL A 30 4.56 -21.66 6.07
C VAL A 30 5.71 -20.85 6.67
N ASN A 31 5.53 -20.40 7.91
CA ASN A 31 6.59 -19.69 8.63
C ASN A 31 7.62 -20.66 9.22
N SER A 32 8.72 -20.14 9.77
CA SER A 32 9.80 -20.95 10.34
C SER A 32 9.34 -21.86 11.48
N ASP A 33 8.42 -21.40 12.34
CA ASP A 33 7.92 -22.18 13.48
C ASP A 33 7.09 -23.38 13.00
N GLN A 34 6.19 -23.14 12.05
CA GLN A 34 5.38 -24.17 11.39
C GLN A 34 6.26 -25.15 10.61
N ALA A 35 7.32 -24.66 9.95
CA ALA A 35 8.26 -25.49 9.22
C ALA A 35 8.99 -26.47 10.15
N SER A 36 9.38 -26.04 11.35
CA SER A 36 9.97 -26.92 12.37
C SER A 36 9.01 -28.04 12.75
N ILE A 37 7.75 -27.71 13.02
CA ILE A 37 6.72 -28.69 13.36
C ILE A 37 6.52 -29.71 12.23
N ILE A 38 6.55 -29.25 10.97
CA ILE A 38 6.43 -30.12 9.81
C ILE A 38 7.67 -31.02 9.66
N ALA A 39 8.87 -30.49 9.91
CA ALA A 39 10.11 -31.27 9.87
C ALA A 39 10.09 -32.38 10.93
N ASP A 40 9.72 -32.04 12.17
CA ASP A 40 9.58 -33.02 13.26
C ASP A 40 8.55 -34.11 12.91
N TYR A 41 7.43 -33.73 12.28
CA TYR A 41 6.44 -34.68 11.79
C TYR A 41 7.00 -35.64 10.73
N LEU A 42 7.77 -35.13 9.77
CA LEU A 42 8.40 -35.95 8.72
C LEU A 42 9.42 -36.95 9.30
N GLU A 43 10.12 -36.59 10.37
CA GLU A 43 11.06 -37.48 11.06
C GLU A 43 10.34 -38.50 11.96
N SER A 44 9.13 -38.19 12.43
CA SER A 44 8.38 -39.04 13.36
C SER A 44 7.74 -40.28 12.72
N THR A 45 7.60 -40.33 11.39
CA THR A 45 6.93 -41.43 10.68
C THR A 45 7.49 -41.64 9.28
N GLU A 46 7.66 -42.90 8.89
CA GLU A 46 8.05 -43.27 7.52
C GLU A 46 6.94 -43.04 6.48
N ASN A 47 5.68 -42.90 6.92
CA ASN A 47 4.50 -42.75 6.06
C ASN A 47 3.80 -41.40 6.28
N ALA A 48 4.55 -40.31 6.20
CA ALA A 48 4.00 -38.97 6.36
C ALA A 48 3.04 -38.61 5.22
N ILE A 49 1.87 -38.07 5.55
CA ILE A 49 0.84 -37.63 4.60
C ILE A 49 0.35 -36.24 5.00
N ALA A 50 0.22 -35.34 4.04
CA ALA A 50 -0.32 -34.00 4.24
C ALA A 50 -1.38 -33.66 3.20
N VAL A 51 -2.34 -32.82 3.58
CA VAL A 51 -3.39 -32.30 2.70
C VAL A 51 -3.28 -30.79 2.65
N ILE A 52 -3.09 -30.25 1.45
CA ILE A 52 -3.11 -28.80 1.22
C ILE A 52 -4.56 -28.40 0.92
N MET A 53 -5.18 -27.68 1.85
CA MET A 53 -6.56 -27.21 1.71
C MET A 53 -6.64 -25.98 0.81
N LYS A 54 -7.86 -25.69 0.33
CA LYS A 54 -8.16 -24.44 -0.36
C LYS A 54 -7.95 -23.26 0.60
N SER A 55 -7.43 -22.14 0.09
CA SER A 55 -7.29 -20.91 0.86
C SER A 55 -8.63 -20.35 1.31
N GLU A 56 -8.66 -19.83 2.53
CA GLU A 56 -9.79 -19.13 3.14
C GLU A 56 -9.34 -17.75 3.61
N ASP A 57 -10.29 -16.81 3.66
CA ASP A 57 -10.02 -15.47 4.14
C ASP A 57 -9.98 -15.47 5.67
N ILE A 58 -8.92 -14.88 6.24
CA ILE A 58 -8.78 -14.68 7.67
C ILE A 58 -8.94 -13.20 8.02
N ASN A 59 -9.67 -12.91 9.09
CA ASN A 59 -9.76 -11.55 9.62
C ASN A 59 -8.51 -11.22 10.44
N ASN A 60 -7.63 -10.39 9.87
CA ASN A 60 -6.46 -9.89 10.59
C ASN A 60 -6.77 -8.56 11.28
N VAL A 61 -6.79 -8.59 12.61
CA VAL A 61 -7.08 -7.45 13.50
C VAL A 61 -6.02 -6.34 13.39
N SER A 62 -4.82 -6.67 12.92
CA SER A 62 -3.70 -5.72 12.78
C SER A 62 -3.70 -4.93 11.46
N THR A 63 -4.81 -4.95 10.72
CA THR A 63 -4.95 -4.20 9.46
C THR A 63 -5.59 -2.83 9.70
N PRO A 64 -5.19 -1.77 8.96
CA PRO A 64 -4.23 -1.74 7.85
C PRO A 64 -2.76 -1.54 8.29
N TYR A 65 -1.82 -2.17 7.58
CA TYR A 65 -0.36 -1.93 7.67
C TYR A 65 0.21 -1.70 6.27
N VAL A 66 1.44 -1.17 6.18
CA VAL A 66 2.12 -0.97 4.89
C VAL A 66 2.88 -2.22 4.51
N ALA A 67 2.61 -2.77 3.33
CA ALA A 67 3.29 -3.97 2.87
C ALA A 67 4.81 -3.75 2.76
N SER A 68 5.57 -4.78 3.12
CA SER A 68 7.04 -4.86 3.07
C SER A 68 7.62 -4.48 1.70
N PHE A 69 6.95 -4.85 0.61
CA PHE A 69 7.36 -4.53 -0.76
C PHE A 69 6.94 -3.12 -1.23
N SER A 70 6.20 -2.36 -0.42
CA SER A 70 5.84 -0.99 -0.76
C SER A 70 7.09 -0.11 -0.74
N SER A 71 7.31 0.63 -1.82
CA SER A 71 8.38 1.62 -1.87
C SER A 71 8.16 2.71 -0.82
N ARG A 72 9.24 3.10 -0.18
CA ARG A 72 9.27 4.10 0.88
C ARG A 72 9.98 5.36 0.42
N GLY A 73 9.62 6.48 1.02
CA GLY A 73 10.31 7.75 0.85
C GLY A 73 11.69 7.78 1.51
N PRO A 74 12.37 8.94 1.47
CA PRO A 74 11.89 10.20 0.90
C PRO A 74 11.89 10.19 -0.64
N ASN A 75 11.22 11.18 -1.24
CA ASN A 75 11.25 11.38 -2.69
C ASN A 75 12.69 11.65 -3.17
N PRO A 76 13.25 10.81 -4.06
CA PRO A 76 14.65 10.93 -4.48
C PRO A 76 14.90 12.16 -5.37
N THR A 77 13.86 12.66 -6.05
CA THR A 77 13.97 13.81 -6.97
C THR A 77 13.80 15.15 -6.25
N ASN A 78 12.88 15.22 -5.29
CA ASN A 78 12.63 16.43 -4.51
C ASN A 78 12.30 16.08 -3.05
N LYS A 79 13.29 16.25 -2.17
CA LYS A 79 13.17 15.93 -0.74
C LYS A 79 12.18 16.83 0.02
N ASN A 80 11.79 17.97 -0.55
CA ASN A 80 10.78 18.86 0.05
C ASN A 80 9.35 18.42 -0.23
N ILE A 81 9.15 17.41 -1.09
CA ILE A 81 7.83 16.83 -1.39
C ILE A 81 7.81 15.41 -0.82
N LEU A 82 7.05 15.22 0.24
CA LEU A 82 6.89 13.93 0.90
C LEU A 82 6.29 12.89 -0.05
N LYS A 83 6.81 11.66 0.00
CA LYS A 83 6.30 10.48 -0.72
C LYS A 83 6.38 9.25 0.18
N PRO A 84 5.44 8.29 0.05
CA PRO A 84 4.25 8.31 -0.82
C PRO A 84 3.19 9.33 -0.35
N ASP A 85 2.15 9.56 -1.14
CA ASP A 85 1.10 10.53 -0.78
C ASP A 85 0.03 9.94 0.15
N LEU A 86 -0.34 8.66 -0.05
CA LEU A 86 -1.38 7.94 0.70
C LEU A 86 -1.24 6.42 0.52
N THR A 87 -1.89 5.66 1.40
CA THR A 87 -2.02 4.19 1.34
C THR A 87 -3.45 3.78 1.05
N ALA A 88 -3.63 2.68 0.31
CA ALA A 88 -4.95 2.10 0.04
C ALA A 88 -4.87 0.56 0.05
N ARG A 89 -6.04 -0.09 0.17
CA ARG A 89 -6.14 -1.55 0.08
C ARG A 89 -5.87 -2.04 -1.35
N GLY A 90 -5.16 -3.16 -1.44
CA GLY A 90 -4.87 -3.86 -2.68
C GLY A 90 -3.44 -3.64 -3.17
N VAL A 91 -2.98 -4.58 -3.98
CA VAL A 91 -1.65 -4.53 -4.62
C VAL A 91 -1.79 -3.79 -5.94
N ARG A 92 -0.96 -2.75 -6.15
CA ARG A 92 -1.02 -1.80 -7.29
C ARG A 92 -2.30 -0.96 -7.20
N ILE A 93 -2.14 0.32 -6.87
CA ILE A 93 -3.13 1.33 -6.40
C ILE A 93 -4.33 1.58 -7.37
N LEU A 94 -5.02 0.54 -7.84
CA LEU A 94 -6.23 0.63 -8.66
C LEU A 94 -7.39 1.21 -7.83
N ALA A 95 -7.42 0.90 -6.53
CA ALA A 95 -8.44 1.42 -5.62
C ALA A 95 -8.45 2.96 -5.59
N ALA A 96 -7.30 3.63 -5.46
CA ALA A 96 -7.29 5.10 -5.41
C ALA A 96 -7.69 5.73 -6.75
N CYS A 97 -7.33 5.13 -7.89
CA CYS A 97 -7.75 5.61 -9.20
C CYS A 97 -9.27 5.54 -9.38
N GLY A 98 -9.89 4.41 -9.01
CA GLY A 98 -11.35 4.25 -9.08
C GLY A 98 -12.08 5.25 -8.20
N ILE A 99 -11.55 5.50 -7.00
CA ILE A 99 -12.16 6.44 -6.05
C ILE A 99 -11.98 7.88 -6.51
N ALA A 100 -10.81 8.25 -7.03
CA ALA A 100 -10.59 9.57 -7.62
C ALA A 100 -11.54 9.83 -8.80
N ALA A 101 -11.75 8.83 -9.66
CA ALA A 101 -12.72 8.91 -10.76
C ALA A 101 -14.15 9.08 -10.24
N TYR A 102 -14.53 8.32 -9.20
CA TYR A 102 -15.84 8.45 -8.55
C TYR A 102 -16.05 9.84 -7.94
N ILE A 103 -15.06 10.40 -7.23
CA ILE A 103 -15.15 11.78 -6.70
C ILE A 103 -15.32 12.78 -7.86
N LYS A 104 -14.58 12.61 -8.96
CA LYS A 104 -14.68 13.47 -10.14
C LYS A 104 -16.07 13.48 -10.77
N THR A 105 -16.83 12.38 -10.73
CA THR A 105 -18.19 12.37 -11.29
C THR A 105 -19.15 13.27 -10.51
N PHE A 106 -18.96 13.37 -9.20
CA PHE A 106 -19.78 14.24 -8.33
C PHE A 106 -19.19 15.64 -8.14
N ASN A 107 -17.90 15.83 -8.44
CA ASN A 107 -17.23 17.12 -8.42
C ASN A 107 -16.52 17.40 -9.76
N PRO A 108 -17.26 17.57 -10.88
CA PRO A 108 -16.65 17.67 -12.22
C PRO A 108 -15.70 18.85 -12.40
N LYS A 109 -15.88 19.91 -11.60
CA LYS A 109 -15.06 21.13 -11.67
C LYS A 109 -13.76 21.05 -10.87
N TRP A 110 -13.60 20.09 -9.98
CA TRP A 110 -12.39 19.96 -9.17
C TRP A 110 -11.19 19.62 -10.04
N SER A 111 -10.06 20.28 -9.78
CA SER A 111 -8.79 19.96 -10.43
C SER A 111 -8.28 18.58 -9.96
N PRO A 112 -7.27 18.01 -10.64
CA PRO A 112 -6.57 16.83 -10.13
C PRO A 112 -5.97 17.05 -8.73
N ALA A 113 -5.45 18.25 -8.44
CA ALA A 113 -4.88 18.59 -7.14
C ALA A 113 -5.94 18.66 -6.04
N ALA A 114 -7.11 19.23 -6.34
CA ALA A 114 -8.27 19.26 -5.44
C ALA A 114 -8.73 17.84 -5.04
N ILE A 115 -8.83 16.91 -6.01
CA ILE A 115 -9.20 15.52 -5.74
C ILE A 115 -8.14 14.83 -4.89
N LYS A 116 -6.86 15.02 -5.24
CA LYS A 116 -5.74 14.49 -4.45
C LYS A 116 -5.78 15.03 -3.02
N SER A 117 -6.00 16.33 -2.85
CA SER A 117 -6.11 16.96 -1.53
C SER A 117 -7.26 16.36 -0.73
N ALA A 118 -8.45 16.20 -1.33
CA ALA A 118 -9.60 15.62 -0.65
C ALA A 118 -9.31 14.20 -0.15
N LEU A 119 -8.61 13.39 -0.94
CA LEU A 119 -8.19 12.04 -0.55
C LEU A 119 -7.17 12.05 0.58
N MET A 120 -6.21 12.98 0.57
CA MET A 120 -5.15 13.05 1.58
C MET A 120 -5.66 13.62 2.92
N THR A 121 -6.41 14.72 2.90
CA THR A 121 -6.85 15.41 4.13
C THR A 121 -7.91 14.65 4.91
N THR A 122 -8.54 13.66 4.27
CA THR A 122 -9.57 12.81 4.89
C THR A 122 -9.08 11.38 5.15
N ALA A 123 -7.83 11.07 4.81
CA ALA A 123 -7.22 9.78 5.09
C ALA A 123 -7.16 9.53 6.61
N SER A 124 -7.32 8.26 6.99
CA SER A 124 -7.23 7.83 8.39
C SER A 124 -5.77 7.58 8.76
N VAL A 125 -5.34 8.11 9.90
CA VAL A 125 -3.98 7.93 10.42
C VAL A 125 -3.68 6.45 10.61
N MET A 126 -2.50 6.02 10.16
CA MET A 126 -2.01 4.65 10.36
C MET A 126 -1.03 4.63 11.55
N ASN A 127 -1.11 3.58 12.37
CA ASN A 127 -0.25 3.39 13.54
C ASN A 127 0.66 2.17 13.36
N GLY A 128 1.81 2.16 14.02
CA GLY A 128 2.68 0.99 14.09
C GLY A 128 3.62 0.80 12.90
N GLU A 129 3.83 1.83 12.08
CA GLU A 129 4.78 1.82 10.96
C GLU A 129 6.02 2.66 11.30
N THR A 130 7.22 2.06 11.24
CA THR A 130 8.46 2.71 11.67
C THR A 130 8.87 3.87 10.76
N ASP A 131 8.58 3.76 9.46
CA ASP A 131 8.92 4.80 8.48
C ASP A 131 7.84 5.89 8.39
N ALA A 132 6.78 5.78 9.20
CA ALA A 132 5.70 6.75 9.33
C ALA A 132 5.18 7.28 7.98
N GLU A 133 5.20 8.60 7.76
CA GLU A 133 4.71 9.23 6.54
C GLU A 133 5.53 8.84 5.30
N PHE A 134 6.80 8.43 5.45
CA PHE A 134 7.58 7.89 4.34
C PHE A 134 7.14 6.48 3.92
N ALA A 135 6.28 5.82 4.69
CA ALA A 135 5.64 4.56 4.31
C ALA A 135 4.17 4.73 3.92
N TYR A 136 3.38 5.54 4.66
CA TYR A 136 1.93 5.65 4.42
C TYR A 136 1.44 7.02 3.91
N GLY A 137 2.30 8.03 3.80
CA GLY A 137 1.91 9.38 3.41
C GLY A 137 0.91 9.99 4.38
N ALA A 138 -0.23 10.45 3.88
CA ALA A 138 -1.32 10.98 4.70
C ALA A 138 -2.09 9.88 5.48
N GLY A 139 -1.89 8.61 5.15
CA GLY A 139 -2.52 7.47 5.82
C GLY A 139 -3.40 6.63 4.92
N TYR A 140 -4.31 5.86 5.54
CA TYR A 140 -5.20 4.93 4.86
C TYR A 140 -6.42 5.64 4.27
N LEU A 141 -6.64 5.45 2.98
CA LEU A 141 -7.70 6.11 2.22
C LEU A 141 -9.10 5.90 2.85
N ASN A 142 -9.87 6.99 2.96
CA ASN A 142 -11.28 6.97 3.39
C ASN A 142 -12.18 7.56 2.29
N PRO A 143 -12.82 6.73 1.44
CA PRO A 143 -13.55 7.22 0.27
C PRO A 143 -14.79 8.04 0.66
N LEU A 144 -15.45 7.66 1.75
CA LEU A 144 -16.68 8.31 2.20
C LEU A 144 -16.42 9.72 2.71
N ALA A 145 -15.33 9.90 3.47
CA ALA A 145 -14.92 11.22 3.95
C ALA A 145 -14.42 12.11 2.81
N ALA A 146 -13.68 11.55 1.84
CA ALA A 146 -13.12 12.29 0.70
C ALA A 146 -14.19 12.93 -0.22
N MET A 147 -15.44 12.45 -0.19
CA MET A 147 -16.55 13.07 -0.93
C MET A 147 -16.95 14.45 -0.39
N LYS A 148 -16.67 14.72 0.89
CA LYS A 148 -16.99 15.98 1.57
C LYS A 148 -15.84 16.39 2.50
N PRO A 149 -14.68 16.77 1.95
CA PRO A 149 -13.47 17.06 2.72
C PRO A 149 -13.53 18.36 3.52
N GLY A 150 -14.57 19.18 3.31
CA GLY A 150 -14.70 20.52 3.91
C GLY A 150 -13.82 21.53 3.17
N LEU A 151 -12.49 21.44 3.36
CA LEU A 151 -11.50 22.21 2.63
C LEU A 151 -10.66 21.34 1.68
N ILE A 152 -10.17 21.97 0.62
CA ILE A 152 -9.24 21.40 -0.34
C ILE A 152 -8.08 22.38 -0.58
N TYR A 153 -6.88 21.83 -0.77
CA TYR A 153 -5.72 22.56 -1.27
C TYR A 153 -5.66 22.36 -2.79
N ASP A 154 -6.02 23.40 -3.53
CA ASP A 154 -6.02 23.35 -4.98
C ASP A 154 -4.69 23.88 -5.56
N ALA A 155 -4.34 23.38 -6.74
CA ALA A 155 -3.16 23.80 -7.50
C ALA A 155 -3.38 23.52 -9.00
N PHE A 156 -2.83 24.39 -9.82
CA PHE A 156 -2.92 24.33 -11.28
C PHE A 156 -1.53 24.16 -11.90
N GLU A 157 -1.49 23.92 -13.21
CA GLU A 157 -0.25 23.67 -13.96
C GLU A 157 0.82 24.76 -13.73
N ILE A 158 0.38 26.02 -13.61
CA ILE A 158 1.28 27.15 -13.36
C ILE A 158 2.01 27.03 -12.03
N ASP A 159 1.37 26.48 -10.99
CA ASP A 159 1.97 26.33 -9.66
C ASP A 159 3.12 25.31 -9.65
N TYR A 160 3.10 24.33 -10.56
CA TYR A 160 4.18 23.33 -10.70
C TYR A 160 5.37 23.83 -11.51
N THR A 161 5.16 24.84 -12.36
CA THR A 161 6.18 25.35 -13.28
C THR A 161 6.75 26.70 -12.84
N LEU A 162 6.10 27.37 -11.89
CA LEU A 162 6.63 28.52 -11.17
C LEU A 162 7.92 28.12 -10.45
N LYS A 163 9.05 28.37 -11.12
CA LYS A 163 10.33 28.49 -10.42
C LYS A 163 10.20 29.68 -9.49
N HIS A 164 10.48 29.48 -8.21
CA HIS A 164 10.60 30.56 -7.24
C HIS A 164 11.67 31.54 -7.76
N LYS A 165 11.25 32.56 -8.51
CA LYS A 165 12.07 33.73 -8.78
C LYS A 165 11.98 34.58 -7.53
N ASP A 166 13.12 34.93 -6.97
CA ASP A 166 13.30 35.85 -5.86
C ASP A 166 12.87 37.28 -6.22
N ASN A 167 11.61 37.48 -6.62
CA ASN A 167 11.06 38.78 -7.02
C ASN A 167 10.26 39.46 -5.90
N VAL A 168 10.63 39.24 -4.63
CA VAL A 168 10.15 40.07 -3.51
C VAL A 168 10.87 41.42 -3.41
N ALA A 169 11.82 41.73 -4.29
CA ALA A 169 12.56 43.00 -4.27
C ALA A 169 12.07 44.07 -5.27
N GLU A 170 11.12 43.76 -6.17
CA GLU A 170 10.78 44.68 -7.28
C GLU A 170 9.37 45.31 -7.18
N LEU A 171 8.62 45.04 -6.11
CA LEU A 171 7.31 45.68 -5.84
C LEU A 171 7.37 46.77 -4.75
N ALA A 172 8.57 47.23 -4.38
CA ALA A 172 8.79 48.34 -3.45
C ALA A 172 9.56 49.51 -4.07
N LYS A 173 9.54 49.61 -5.40
CA LYS A 173 9.98 50.79 -6.16
C LYS A 173 8.99 51.03 -7.28
N ASP A 174 7.94 51.77 -6.96
CA ASP A 174 7.42 52.92 -7.71
C ASP A 174 6.15 53.44 -7.02
#